data_AF-A0A963RSU2-F1
#
_entry.id   AF-A0A963RSU2-F1
#
_cell.length_a   1.000
_cell.length_b   1.000
_cell.length_c   1.000
_cell.angle_alpha   90.00
_cell.angle_beta   90.00
_cell.angle_gamma   90.00
#
_symmetry.space_group_name_H-M   'P 1'
#
loop_
_entity.id
_entity.type
_entity.pdbx_description
1 polymer ?
#
loop_
_entity_poly.entity_id
_entity_poly.type
_entity_poly.pdbx_seq_one_letter_code
_entity_poly.pdbx_strand_id
1 'polypeptide(L)'
;CVYKLQPRENHERGFPLSTLAFDGKASLRDRVYGIQETLFHDPYYQRHVVGTPVLRGVEGDGAIRCESNYAVFRTKLNGLSTVFNVGRYLDRVVRTPDGLRFAERVAVYDSEMIPNSIIYPI
;
A
#
# COMPACT_ATOMS: atom_id res chain seq x y z
N CYS A 1 -4.94 -11.49 5.80
CA CYS A 1 -4.81 -10.08 5.40
C CYS A 1 -3.37 -9.90 4.98
N VAL A 2 -3.13 -9.92 3.67
CA VAL A 2 -1.81 -9.73 3.08
C VAL A 2 -1.67 -8.27 2.65
N TYR A 3 -0.54 -7.64 2.94
CA TYR A 3 -0.18 -6.32 2.42
C TYR A 3 1.22 -6.38 1.84
N LYS A 4 1.38 -5.94 0.59
CA LYS A 4 2.69 -5.81 -0.04
C LYS A 4 2.82 -4.43 -0.66
N LEU A 5 4.00 -3.84 -0.51
CA LEU A 5 4.44 -2.69 -1.28
C LEU A 5 5.62 -3.15 -2.15
N GLN A 6 5.37 -3.32 -3.44
CA GLN A 6 6.28 -4.01 -4.34
C GLN A 6 6.68 -3.13 -5.52
N PRO A 7 7.99 -3.02 -5.86
CA PRO A 7 8.42 -2.33 -7.06
C PRO A 7 7.82 -2.96 -8.31
N ARG A 8 7.45 -2.14 -9.29
CA ARG A 8 6.88 -2.61 -10.55
C ARG A 8 7.79 -3.57 -11.30
N GLU A 9 9.09 -3.29 -11.39
CA GLU A 9 10.06 -4.19 -12.02
C GLU A 9 9.99 -5.63 -11.46
N ASN A 10 9.84 -5.77 -10.14
CA ASN A 10 9.79 -7.07 -9.49
C ASN A 10 8.46 -7.75 -9.75
N HIS A 11 7.35 -7.00 -9.63
CA HIS A 11 6.02 -7.54 -9.86
C HIS A 11 5.86 -8.04 -11.30
N GLU A 12 6.26 -7.24 -12.31
CA GLU A 12 6.12 -7.61 -13.72
C GLU A 12 7.02 -8.79 -14.13
N ARG A 13 8.15 -8.99 -13.43
CA ARG A 13 9.06 -10.13 -13.65
C ARG A 13 8.73 -11.35 -12.80
N GLY A 14 7.67 -11.30 -11.98
CA GLY A 14 7.27 -12.39 -11.09
C GLY A 14 8.25 -12.62 -9.93
N PHE A 15 9.09 -11.64 -9.59
CA PHE A 15 10.02 -11.74 -8.48
C PHE A 15 9.30 -11.48 -7.15
N PRO A 16 9.64 -12.21 -6.07
CA PRO A 16 8.91 -12.11 -4.80
C PRO A 16 9.30 -10.90 -3.95
N LEU A 17 10.45 -10.28 -4.23
CA LEU A 17 11.00 -9.20 -3.41
C LEU A 17 10.08 -7.97 -3.41
N SER A 18 9.73 -7.51 -2.21
CA SER A 18 8.90 -6.34 -1.94
C SER A 18 9.61 -5.44 -0.93
N THR A 19 9.42 -4.12 -1.03
CA THR A 19 9.96 -3.15 -0.07
C THR A 19 9.35 -3.35 1.31
N LEU A 20 8.06 -3.67 1.36
CA LEU A 20 7.36 -4.11 2.57
C LEU A 20 6.49 -5.32 2.23
N ALA A 21 6.52 -6.34 3.08
CA ALA A 21 5.67 -7.52 2.96
C ALA A 21 5.16 -7.95 4.34
N PHE A 22 3.83 -7.94 4.50
CA PHE A 22 3.14 -8.41 5.70
C PHE A 22 2.12 -9.46 5.30
N ASP A 23 2.23 -10.64 5.88
CA ASP A 23 1.45 -11.84 5.58
C ASP A 23 0.23 -12.01 6.49
N GLY A 24 0.04 -11.13 7.47
CA GLY A 24 -1.05 -11.24 8.43
C GLY A 24 -1.37 -9.95 9.17
N LYS A 25 -2.50 -9.97 9.91
CA LYS A 25 -2.87 -8.85 10.78
C LYS A 25 -1.87 -8.63 11.92
N ALA A 26 -1.17 -9.67 12.37
CA ALA A 26 -0.14 -9.57 13.39
C ALA A 26 1.06 -8.75 12.88
N SER A 27 1.64 -9.12 11.74
CA SER A 27 2.76 -8.40 11.13
C SER A 27 2.39 -6.95 10.74
N LEU A 28 1.13 -6.69 10.36
CA LEU A 28 0.64 -5.32 10.19
C LEU A 28 0.59 -4.52 11.51
N ARG A 29 0.17 -5.13 12.61
CA ARG A 29 0.15 -4.47 13.93
C ARG A 29 1.57 -4.21 14.42
N ASP A 30 2.49 -5.14 14.20
CA ASP A 30 3.91 -4.95 14.54
C ASP A 30 4.50 -3.77 13.75
N ARG A 31 4.13 -3.59 12.49
CA ARG A 31 4.53 -2.42 11.71
C ARG A 31 3.96 -1.13 12.27
N VAL A 32 2.69 -1.10 12.66
CA VAL A 32 2.06 0.09 13.27
C VAL A 32 2.77 0.45 14.57
N TYR A 33 3.00 -0.54 15.43
CA TYR A 33 3.75 -0.35 16.68
C TYR A 33 5.17 0.17 16.41
N GLY A 34 5.88 -0.40 15.44
CA GLY A 34 7.23 0.05 15.08
C GLY A 34 7.26 1.51 14.59
N ILE A 35 6.28 1.93 13.80
CA ILE A 35 6.16 3.33 13.36
C ILE A 35 5.92 4.27 14.55
N GLN A 36 5.10 3.87 15.51
CA GLN A 36 4.69 4.72 16.64
C GLN A 36 5.77 4.81 17.72
N GLU A 37 6.44 3.70 18.03
CA GLU A 37 7.23 3.58 19.26
C GLU A 37 8.74 3.43 19.00
N THR A 38 9.17 2.96 17.82
CA THR A 38 10.57 2.54 17.62
C THR A 38 11.28 3.23 16.46
N LEU A 39 10.56 3.74 15.46
CA LEU A 39 11.15 4.37 14.28
C LEU A 39 11.31 5.89 14.47
N PHE A 40 12.55 6.34 14.67
CA PHE A 40 12.88 7.76 14.57
C PHE A 40 12.93 8.19 13.10
N HIS A 41 12.06 9.12 12.70
CA HIS A 41 11.94 9.59 11.32
C HIS A 41 11.52 11.06 11.27
N ASP A 42 11.87 11.76 10.18
CA ASP A 42 11.33 13.09 9.88
C ASP A 42 9.80 13.00 9.78
N PRO A 43 9.02 13.74 10.59
CA PRO A 43 7.58 13.80 10.42
C PRO A 43 7.22 14.42 9.07
N TYR A 44 6.25 13.83 8.38
CA TYR A 44 5.72 14.37 7.14
C TYR A 44 4.22 14.10 7.02
N TYR A 45 3.52 15.00 6.34
CA TYR A 45 2.16 14.72 5.90
C TYR A 45 2.20 13.88 4.64
N GLN A 46 1.29 12.92 4.54
CA GLN A 46 1.01 12.21 3.30
C GLN A 46 -0.45 12.39 2.90
N ARG A 47 -0.69 12.55 1.61
CA ARG A 47 -2.03 12.66 1.03
C ARG A 47 -2.18 11.70 -0.11
N HIS A 48 -3.12 10.78 0.05
CA HIS A 48 -3.51 9.83 -0.98
C HIS A 48 -4.53 10.46 -1.92
N VAL A 49 -4.21 10.44 -3.21
CA VAL A 49 -5.16 10.65 -4.30
C VAL A 49 -5.37 9.29 -4.95
N VAL A 50 -6.52 8.69 -4.70
CA VAL A 50 -6.88 7.37 -5.24
C VAL A 50 -7.89 7.56 -6.36
N GLY A 51 -7.57 7.02 -7.53
CA GLY A 51 -8.46 7.04 -8.69
C GLY A 51 -9.69 6.17 -8.50
N THR A 52 -10.67 6.31 -9.41
CA THR A 52 -11.87 5.48 -9.40
C THR A 52 -11.49 4.00 -9.48
N PRO A 53 -11.93 3.15 -8.54
CA PRO A 53 -11.61 1.75 -8.58
C PRO A 53 -12.34 1.03 -9.73
N VAL A 54 -11.63 0.11 -10.37
CA VAL A 54 -12.16 -0.78 -11.41
C VAL A 54 -12.35 -2.16 -10.80
N LEU A 55 -13.58 -2.69 -10.89
CA LEU A 55 -13.86 -4.07 -10.53
C LEU A 55 -13.36 -4.99 -11.65
N ARG A 56 -12.54 -5.97 -11.28
CA ARG A 56 -11.97 -6.96 -12.20
C ARG A 56 -12.75 -8.27 -12.21
N GLY A 57 -13.46 -8.58 -11.13
CA GLY A 57 -14.34 -9.73 -11.07
C GLY A 57 -14.73 -10.10 -9.65
N VAL A 58 -15.55 -11.14 -9.54
CA VAL A 58 -15.92 -11.79 -8.27
C VAL A 58 -15.43 -13.23 -8.33
N GLU A 59 -14.67 -13.66 -7.33
CA GLU A 59 -14.17 -15.01 -7.19
C GLU A 59 -15.28 -15.97 -6.71
N GLY A 60 -15.04 -17.28 -6.82
CA GLY A 60 -16.04 -18.31 -6.45
C GLY A 60 -16.46 -18.29 -4.98
N ASP A 61 -15.65 -17.72 -4.09
CA ASP A 61 -15.98 -17.52 -2.67
C ASP A 61 -16.67 -16.17 -2.39
N GLY A 62 -17.01 -15.41 -3.44
CA GLY A 62 -17.64 -14.10 -3.34
C GLY A 62 -16.67 -12.95 -3.09
N ALA A 63 -15.35 -13.19 -3.06
CA ALA A 63 -14.37 -12.11 -2.94
C ALA A 63 -14.33 -11.25 -4.21
N ILE A 64 -14.22 -9.93 -4.03
CA ILE A 64 -14.16 -8.97 -5.12
C ILE A 64 -12.69 -8.71 -5.45
N ARG A 65 -12.30 -8.90 -6.71
CA ARG A 65 -11.04 -8.41 -7.26
C ARG A 65 -11.24 -7.02 -7.83
N CYS A 66 -10.45 -6.07 -7.38
CA CYS A 66 -10.48 -4.72 -7.90
C CYS A 66 -9.10 -4.10 -7.92
N GLU A 67 -8.98 -3.00 -8.66
CA GLU A 67 -7.76 -2.21 -8.70
C GLU A 67 -8.07 -0.72 -8.73
N SER A 68 -7.13 0.09 -8.26
CA SER A 68 -7.19 1.55 -8.38
C SER A 68 -5.80 2.12 -8.50
N ASN A 69 -5.64 3.11 -9.37
CA ASN A 69 -4.41 3.91 -9.42
C ASN A 69 -4.34 4.81 -8.18
N TYR A 70 -3.13 5.12 -7.73
CA TYR A 70 -2.91 6.06 -6.64
C TYR A 70 -1.70 6.96 -6.88
N ALA A 71 -1.75 8.13 -6.26
CA ALA A 71 -0.61 8.99 -6.03
C ALA A 71 -0.60 9.41 -4.56
N VAL A 72 0.50 9.15 -3.88
CA VAL A 72 0.78 9.65 -2.53
C VAL A 72 1.67 10.87 -2.67
N PHE A 73 1.17 12.01 -2.20
CA PHE A 73 1.95 13.24 -2.09
C PHE A 73 2.50 13.36 -0.68
N ARG A 74 3.75 13.81 -0.54
CA ARG A 74 4.39 14.07 0.73
C ARG A 74 4.71 15.55 0.90
N THR A 75 4.42 16.08 2.08
CA THR A 75 4.76 17.45 2.50
C THR A 75 5.56 17.38 3.80
N LYS A 76 6.85 17.73 3.76
CA LYS A 76 7.65 17.92 4.97
C LYS A 76 7.29 19.26 5.64
N LEU A 77 7.57 19.42 6.93
CA LEU A 77 7.17 20.60 7.73
C LEU A 77 7.54 21.97 7.10
N ASN A 78 8.66 22.05 6.39
CA ASN A 78 9.16 23.25 5.71
C ASN A 78 9.37 23.03 4.20
N GLY A 79 8.71 22.03 3.61
CA GLY A 79 8.91 21.63 2.23
C GLY A 79 7.67 21.81 1.37
N LEU A 80 7.88 21.87 0.05
CA LEU A 80 6.79 21.78 -0.92
C LEU A 80 6.19 20.36 -0.93
N SER A 81 4.94 20.26 -1.36
CA SER A 81 4.32 18.97 -1.62
C SER A 81 4.97 18.35 -2.86
N THR A 82 5.38 17.08 -2.75
CA THR A 82 6.05 16.34 -3.82
C THR A 82 5.36 15.02 -4.06
N VAL A 83 5.42 14.51 -5.29
CA VAL A 83 5.00 13.13 -5.58
C VAL A 83 5.98 12.20 -4.86
N PHE A 84 5.47 11.42 -3.91
CA PHE A 84 6.30 10.55 -3.08
C PHE A 84 6.28 9.10 -3.57
N ASN A 85 5.10 8.60 -3.91
CA ASN A 85 4.93 7.25 -4.42
C ASN A 85 3.68 7.19 -5.30
N VAL A 86 3.80 6.66 -6.51
CA VAL A 86 2.65 6.43 -7.41
C VAL A 86 2.62 4.97 -7.83
N GLY A 87 1.43 4.49 -8.13
CA GLY A 87 1.25 3.11 -8.59
C GLY A 87 -0.20 2.71 -8.67
N ARG A 88 -0.45 1.42 -8.48
CA ARG A 88 -1.80 0.85 -8.39
C ARG A 88 -1.91 -0.13 -7.24
N TYR A 89 -3.10 -0.19 -6.64
CA TYR A 89 -3.47 -1.27 -5.74
C TYR A 89 -4.09 -2.41 -6.54
N LEU A 90 -3.66 -3.63 -6.26
CA LEU A 90 -4.33 -4.86 -6.66
C LEU A 90 -4.94 -5.46 -5.39
N ASP A 91 -6.26 -5.39 -5.28
CA ASP A 91 -6.97 -5.69 -4.05
C ASP A 91 -7.83 -6.95 -4.19
N ARG A 92 -7.88 -7.72 -3.10
CA ARG A 92 -8.88 -8.75 -2.86
C ARG A 92 -9.72 -8.36 -1.66
N VAL A 93 -10.98 -8.04 -1.91
CA VAL A 93 -11.91 -7.54 -0.89
C VAL A 93 -12.93 -8.62 -0.55
N VAL A 94 -13.09 -8.92 0.73
CA VAL A 94 -14.05 -9.91 1.25
C VAL A 94 -15.13 -9.21 2.07
N ARG A 95 -16.32 -9.81 2.10
CA ARG A 95 -17.41 -9.40 2.99
C ARG A 95 -17.22 -10.05 4.36
N THR A 96 -17.34 -9.26 5.42
CA THR A 96 -17.39 -9.73 6.80
C THR A 96 -18.65 -9.19 7.48
N PRO A 97 -19.00 -9.66 8.69
CA PRO A 97 -20.10 -9.07 9.46
C PRO A 97 -19.96 -7.55 9.67
N ASP A 98 -18.72 -7.05 9.72
CA ASP A 98 -18.37 -5.63 9.88
C ASP A 98 -18.21 -4.86 8.54
N GLY A 99 -18.68 -5.43 7.43
CA GLY A 99 -18.61 -4.83 6.10
C GLY A 99 -17.44 -5.33 5.25
N LEU A 100 -17.04 -4.54 4.26
CA LEU A 100 -15.96 -4.90 3.33
C LEU A 100 -14.59 -4.76 3.98
N ARG A 101 -13.73 -5.77 3.81
CA ARG A 101 -12.36 -5.80 4.34
C ARG A 101 -11.38 -6.29 3.28
N PHE A 102 -10.15 -5.78 3.31
CA PHE A 102 -9.07 -6.32 2.49
C PHE A 102 -8.62 -7.69 3.03
N ALA A 103 -8.77 -8.71 2.20
CA ALA A 103 -8.08 -9.99 2.39
C ALA A 103 -6.63 -9.90 1.90
N GLU A 104 -6.41 -9.12 0.85
CA GLU A 104 -5.11 -8.83 0.23
C GLU A 104 -5.11 -7.41 -0.36
N ARG A 105 -3.98 -6.71 -0.23
CA ARG A 105 -3.65 -5.48 -0.96
C ARG A 105 -2.19 -5.55 -1.43
N VAL A 106 -1.97 -5.45 -2.73
CA VAL A 106 -0.63 -5.33 -3.33
C VAL A 106 -0.52 -3.95 -3.97
N ALA A 107 0.22 -3.05 -3.32
CA ALA A 107 0.60 -1.76 -3.89
C ALA A 107 1.80 -1.95 -4.80
N VAL A 108 1.55 -2.01 -6.11
CA VAL A 108 2.59 -2.06 -7.15
C VAL A 108 2.95 -0.63 -7.50
N TYR A 109 4.17 -0.20 -7.17
CA TYR A 109 4.57 1.21 -7.32
C TYR A 109 5.54 1.43 -8.50
N ASP A 110 5.32 2.51 -9.24
CA ASP A 110 6.16 2.94 -10.37
C ASP A 110 7.37 3.77 -9.90
N SER A 111 7.26 4.45 -8.75
CA SER A 111 8.32 5.29 -8.18
C SER A 111 9.44 4.46 -7.55
N GLU A 112 10.19 3.70 -8.35
CA GLU A 112 11.23 2.75 -7.90
C GLU A 112 12.29 3.40 -7.01
N MET A 113 12.73 4.61 -7.35
CA MET A 113 13.56 5.43 -6.48
C MET A 113 12.72 6.03 -5.35
N ILE A 114 12.73 5.37 -4.19
CA ILE A 114 12.04 5.84 -2.99
C ILE A 114 12.79 7.06 -2.42
N PRO A 115 12.12 8.22 -2.22
CA PRO A 115 12.75 9.38 -1.61
C PRO A 115 13.04 9.16 -0.11
N ASN A 116 14.23 8.66 0.19
CA ASN A 116 14.74 8.29 1.52
C ASN A 116 14.06 7.05 2.12
N SER A 117 12.88 7.19 2.72
CA SER A 117 12.22 6.09 3.47
C SER A 117 10.71 6.13 3.33
N ILE A 118 10.09 4.95 3.25
CA ILE A 118 8.63 4.77 3.40
C ILE A 118 8.34 4.35 4.84
N ILE A 119 7.77 5.27 5.60
CA ILE A 119 7.44 5.06 7.01
C ILE A 119 5.98 4.66 7.16
N TYR A 120 5.07 5.57 6.81
CA TYR A 120 3.62 5.34 6.92
C TYR A 120 3.09 4.41 5.81
N PRO A 121 1.93 3.76 6.03
CA PRO A 121 1.32 2.88 5.04
C PRO A 121 0.98 3.61 3.74
N ILE A 122 1.21 2.93 2.62
CA ILE A 122 0.78 3.32 1.27
C ILE A 122 -0.56 2.71 0.94
#